data_AF-A0A519VXL2-F1
#
_entry.id   AF-A0A519VXL2-F1
#
_cell.length_a   1.000
_cell.length_b   1.000
_cell.length_c   1.000
_cell.angle_alpha   90.00
_cell.angle_beta   90.00
_cell.angle_gamma   90.00
#
_symmetry.space_group_name_H-M   'P 1'
#
loop_
_entity.id
_entity.type
_entity.pdbx_description
1 polymer ?
#
loop_
_entity_poly.entity_id
_entity_poly.type
_entity_poly.pdbx_seq_one_letter_code
_entity_poly.pdbx_strand_id
1 'polypeptide(L)'
;MKKKSLKPVEDRQEPFSNFVKELAERFTPLHILKFGEISSTKNSFTSFLPEQANNSFHYYLLMVIEGTTRIEHGVQDYVNTHFNHGKITILVHSQESVETAIAGNNRFFITVFNTGIQLYSHDGTLNLFPEYILDKKISLEKARKHL
;
A
#
# COMPACT_ATOMS: atom_id res chain seq x y z
N MET A 1 -3.72 -45.34 -0.39
CA MET A 1 -3.34 -44.08 0.30
C MET A 1 -4.00 -42.91 -0.41
N LYS A 2 -4.89 -42.17 0.26
CA LYS A 2 -5.60 -41.03 -0.34
C LYS A 2 -4.66 -39.82 -0.43
N LYS A 3 -4.48 -39.28 -1.64
CA LYS A 3 -3.80 -38.00 -1.88
C LYS A 3 -4.63 -36.90 -1.20
N LYS A 4 -4.12 -36.30 -0.12
CA LYS A 4 -4.71 -35.08 0.44
C LYS A 4 -4.51 -33.97 -0.59
N SER A 5 -5.60 -33.54 -1.20
CA SER A 5 -5.66 -32.35 -2.04
C SER A 5 -5.32 -31.14 -1.15
N LEU A 6 -4.19 -30.50 -1.46
CA LEU A 6 -3.86 -29.17 -0.93
C LEU A 6 -4.89 -28.20 -1.51
N LYS A 7 -5.75 -27.65 -0.64
CA LYS A 7 -6.66 -26.59 -1.06
C LYS A 7 -5.84 -25.38 -1.52
N PRO A 8 -6.28 -24.65 -2.57
CA PRO A 8 -5.59 -23.46 -3.04
C PRO A 8 -5.62 -22.39 -1.94
N VAL A 9 -4.55 -21.58 -1.90
CA VAL A 9 -4.42 -20.41 -1.02
C VAL A 9 -5.26 -19.27 -1.58
N GLU A 10 -6.58 -19.44 -1.64
CA GLU A 10 -7.53 -18.44 -2.17
C GLU A 10 -8.21 -17.60 -1.07
N ASP A 11 -8.11 -18.01 0.20
CA ASP A 11 -8.93 -17.44 1.29
C ASP A 11 -8.39 -16.15 1.95
N ARG A 12 -7.37 -15.50 1.38
CA ARG A 12 -6.64 -14.39 2.04
C ARG A 12 -6.72 -13.02 1.35
N GLN A 13 -7.32 -12.94 0.17
CA GLN A 13 -7.62 -11.64 -0.46
C GLN A 13 -8.85 -10.97 0.17
N GLU A 14 -9.78 -11.75 0.72
CA GLU A 14 -10.98 -11.21 1.40
C GLU A 14 -10.65 -10.39 2.65
N PRO A 15 -9.78 -10.83 3.59
CA PRO A 15 -9.45 -10.04 4.77
C PRO A 15 -8.81 -8.69 4.44
N PHE A 16 -7.94 -8.63 3.45
CA PHE A 16 -7.27 -7.38 3.07
C PHE A 16 -8.21 -6.41 2.36
N SER A 17 -9.01 -6.89 1.40
CA SER A 17 -9.96 -6.04 0.69
C SER A 17 -11.07 -5.51 1.59
N ASN A 18 -11.57 -6.32 2.54
CA ASN A 18 -12.52 -5.86 3.55
C ASN A 18 -11.92 -4.80 4.47
N PHE A 19 -10.67 -5.01 4.91
CA PHE A 19 -9.98 -4.02 5.73
C PHE A 19 -9.77 -2.67 5.01
N VAL A 20 -9.48 -2.69 3.70
CA VAL A 20 -9.40 -1.46 2.90
C VAL A 20 -10.74 -0.71 2.88
N LYS A 21 -11.86 -1.42 2.80
CA LYS A 21 -13.20 -0.80 2.86
C LYS A 21 -13.46 -0.16 4.21
N GLU A 22 -13.17 -0.85 5.31
CA GLU A 22 -13.28 -0.29 6.67
C GLU A 22 -12.41 0.97 6.84
N LEU A 23 -11.19 0.94 6.28
CA LEU A 23 -10.29 2.07 6.29
C LEU A 23 -10.87 3.27 5.51
N ALA A 24 -11.47 3.00 4.35
CA ALA A 24 -12.10 4.02 3.51
C ALA A 24 -13.35 4.61 4.17
N GLU A 25 -14.19 3.79 4.80
CA GLU A 25 -15.39 4.22 5.52
C GLU A 25 -15.03 5.11 6.71
N ARG A 26 -13.95 4.78 7.43
CA ARG A 26 -13.55 5.51 8.64
C ARG A 26 -12.90 6.86 8.35
N PHE A 27 -12.00 6.92 7.37
CA PHE A 27 -11.15 8.09 7.12
C PHE A 27 -11.56 8.89 5.88
N THR A 28 -12.53 8.38 5.11
CA THR A 28 -13.06 9.02 3.90
C THR A 28 -11.96 9.61 3.00
N PRO A 29 -10.94 8.82 2.61
CA PRO A 29 -9.88 9.32 1.75
C PRO A 29 -10.40 9.54 0.32
N LEU A 30 -9.65 10.29 -0.48
CA LEU A 30 -9.88 10.38 -1.92
C LEU A 30 -9.44 9.09 -2.63
N HIS A 31 -8.23 8.61 -2.29
CA HIS A 31 -7.65 7.41 -2.88
C HIS A 31 -6.90 6.58 -1.86
N ILE A 32 -6.87 5.26 -2.09
CA ILE A 32 -5.93 4.34 -1.42
C ILE A 32 -5.20 3.55 -2.51
N LEU A 33 -3.88 3.69 -2.56
CA LEU A 33 -3.00 3.05 -3.54
C LEU A 33 -2.07 2.06 -2.82
N LYS A 34 -1.96 0.83 -3.32
CA LYS A 34 -0.89 -0.10 -2.92
C LYS A 34 0.29 0.08 -3.83
N PHE A 35 1.43 0.46 -3.26
CA PHE A 35 2.67 0.64 -4.02
C PHE A 35 3.73 -0.43 -3.76
N GLY A 36 3.49 -1.33 -2.80
CA GLY A 36 4.39 -2.44 -2.55
C GLY A 36 3.75 -3.49 -1.66
N GLU A 37 4.28 -4.70 -1.75
CA GLU A 37 4.01 -5.76 -0.80
C GLU A 37 5.26 -6.65 -0.63
N ILE A 38 5.45 -7.15 0.58
CA ILE A 38 6.45 -8.18 0.87
C ILE A 38 5.71 -9.36 1.46
N SER A 39 5.85 -10.53 0.85
CA SER A 39 5.33 -11.79 1.38
C SER A 39 6.49 -12.72 1.74
N SER A 40 6.44 -13.31 2.94
CA SER A 40 7.40 -14.32 3.38
C SER A 40 6.67 -15.57 3.85
N THR A 41 7.10 -16.71 3.35
CA THR A 41 6.63 -18.03 3.80
C THR A 41 7.74 -18.66 4.62
N LYS A 42 7.46 -18.96 5.89
CA LYS A 42 8.36 -19.71 6.76
C LYS A 42 7.73 -21.05 7.09
N ASN A 43 8.44 -22.12 6.74
CA ASN A 43 8.05 -23.47 7.13
C ASN A 43 8.94 -23.87 8.30
N SER A 44 8.33 -24.22 9.43
CA SER A 44 9.05 -24.78 10.57
C SER A 44 8.76 -26.27 10.69
N PHE A 45 9.83 -27.05 10.77
CA PHE A 45 9.80 -28.47 11.09
C PHE A 45 10.40 -28.63 12.47
N THR A 46 9.61 -29.10 13.42
CA THR A 46 10.12 -29.48 14.73
C THR A 46 9.69 -30.90 15.01
N SER A 47 10.51 -31.67 15.72
CA SER A 47 10.17 -33.07 16.06
C SER A 47 8.97 -33.19 17.01
N PHE A 48 8.46 -32.06 17.53
CA PHE A 48 7.40 -31.99 18.55
C PHE A 48 6.12 -31.32 18.07
N LEU A 49 6.12 -30.67 16.90
CA LEU A 49 4.94 -30.03 16.32
C LEU A 49 4.82 -30.37 14.83
N PRO A 50 3.58 -30.52 14.33
CA PRO A 50 3.35 -30.67 12.90
C PRO A 50 3.92 -29.48 12.13
N GLU A 51 4.20 -29.69 10.84
CA GLU A 51 4.65 -28.65 9.92
C GLU A 51 3.69 -27.45 9.98
N GLN A 52 4.23 -26.28 10.33
CA GLN A 52 3.49 -25.03 10.34
C GLN A 52 4.05 -24.14 9.24
N ALA A 53 3.20 -23.80 8.28
CA ALA A 53 3.47 -22.76 7.30
C ALA A 53 2.98 -21.42 7.85
N ASN A 54 3.91 -20.59 8.30
CA ASN A 54 3.62 -19.21 8.68
C ASN A 54 3.87 -18.29 7.51
N ASN A 55 2.81 -17.68 7.00
CA ASN A 55 2.89 -16.64 5.97
C ASN A 55 2.79 -15.28 6.66
N SER A 56 3.77 -14.42 6.39
CA SER A 56 3.77 -13.02 6.80
C SER A 56 3.61 -12.13 5.57
N PHE A 57 2.70 -11.16 5.66
CA PHE A 57 2.48 -10.16 4.63
C PHE A 57 2.76 -8.78 5.20
N HIS A 58 3.45 -7.94 4.42
CA HIS A 58 3.62 -6.53 4.71
C HIS A 58 3.20 -5.71 3.49
N TYR A 59 2.07 -5.01 3.59
CA TYR A 59 1.58 -4.12 2.54
C TYR A 59 2.03 -2.68 2.75
N TYR A 60 2.32 -1.98 1.65
CA TYR A 60 2.70 -0.58 1.65
C TYR A 60 1.66 0.24 0.88
N LEU A 61 1.00 1.15 1.60
CA LEU A 61 -0.14 1.91 1.11
C LEU A 61 0.16 3.41 1.11
N LEU A 62 -0.39 4.12 0.11
CA LEU A 62 -0.51 5.56 0.09
C LEU A 62 -2.00 5.91 0.16
N MET A 63 -2.40 6.63 1.20
CA MET A 63 -3.72 7.23 1.36
C MET A 63 -3.65 8.70 0.98
N VAL A 64 -4.49 9.12 0.06
CA VAL A 64 -4.61 10.51 -0.38
C VAL A 64 -5.88 11.10 0.22
N ILE A 65 -5.78 12.24 0.87
CA ILE A 65 -6.90 12.96 1.51
C ILE A 65 -7.07 14.36 0.92
N GLU A 66 -8.25 14.94 1.04
CA GLU A 66 -8.53 16.28 0.49
C GLU A 66 -7.81 17.39 1.27
N GLY A 67 -7.81 17.32 2.61
CA GLY A 67 -7.22 18.33 3.49
C GLY A 67 -5.78 18.06 3.92
N THR A 68 -5.14 19.06 4.54
CA THR A 68 -3.80 18.96 5.15
C THR A 68 -3.82 18.53 6.62
N THR A 69 -4.96 17.99 7.08
CA THR A 69 -5.11 17.54 8.46
C THR A 69 -4.13 16.40 8.75
N ARG A 70 -3.29 16.60 9.77
CA ARG A 70 -2.34 15.58 10.20
C ARG A 70 -3.06 14.43 10.90
N ILE A 71 -3.39 13.41 10.13
CA ILE A 71 -4.05 12.18 10.61
C ILE A 71 -3.14 10.95 10.49
N GLU A 72 -1.88 11.11 10.05
CA GLU A 72 -0.92 10.05 9.74
C GLU A 72 -0.79 9.07 10.91
N HIS A 73 -0.59 9.60 12.12
CA HIS A 73 -0.44 8.79 13.33
C HIS A 73 -1.71 8.01 13.65
N GLY A 74 -2.87 8.65 13.60
CA GLY A 74 -4.15 8.00 13.88
C GLY A 74 -4.50 6.91 12.85
N VAL A 75 -4.15 7.13 11.59
CA VAL A 75 -4.33 6.13 10.52
C VAL A 75 -3.40 4.95 10.75
N GLN A 76 -2.10 5.18 11.01
CA GLN A 76 -1.14 4.10 11.24
C GLN A 76 -1.46 3.30 12.51
N ASP A 77 -1.91 3.96 13.58
CA ASP A 77 -2.32 3.30 14.83
C ASP A 77 -3.59 2.46 14.63
N TYR A 78 -4.59 3.00 13.91
CA TYR A 78 -5.79 2.25 13.55
C TYR A 78 -5.44 0.98 12.77
N VAL A 79 -4.57 1.12 11.78
CA VAL A 79 -4.09 0.01 10.96
C VAL A 79 -3.38 -1.05 11.78
N ASN A 80 -2.48 -0.64 12.68
CA ASN A 80 -1.74 -1.57 13.55
C ASN A 80 -2.63 -2.34 14.53
N THR A 81 -3.76 -1.73 14.93
CA THR A 81 -4.67 -2.30 15.94
C THR A 81 -5.77 -3.17 15.34
N HIS A 82 -6.15 -2.94 14.09
CA HIS A 82 -7.31 -3.59 13.46
C HIS A 82 -6.93 -4.60 12.37
N PHE A 83 -5.72 -4.54 11.80
CA PHE A 83 -5.26 -5.51 10.82
C PHE A 83 -4.37 -6.61 11.43
N ASN A 84 -4.97 -7.75 11.77
CA ASN A 84 -4.29 -8.85 12.45
C ASN A 84 -3.67 -9.91 11.50
N HIS A 85 -3.83 -9.76 10.20
CA HIS A 85 -3.42 -10.76 9.19
C HIS A 85 -2.05 -10.48 8.56
N GLY A 86 -1.32 -9.49 9.08
CA GLY A 86 -0.02 -9.07 8.60
C GLY A 86 0.33 -7.68 9.11
N LYS A 87 1.21 -6.99 8.40
CA LYS A 87 1.58 -5.60 8.67
C LYS A 87 1.14 -4.72 7.52
N ILE A 88 0.72 -3.50 7.83
CA ILE A 88 0.49 -2.47 6.83
C ILE A 88 1.27 -1.23 7.26
N THR A 89 2.09 -0.71 6.35
CA THR A 89 2.68 0.62 6.47
C THR A 89 1.94 1.54 5.53
N ILE A 90 1.42 2.63 6.07
CA ILE A 90 0.60 3.57 5.32
C ILE A 90 1.15 4.98 5.42
N LEU A 91 1.33 5.60 4.26
CA LEU A 91 1.65 7.01 4.14
C LEU A 91 0.35 7.76 3.89
N VAL A 92 0.16 8.89 4.56
CA VAL A 92 -1.00 9.76 4.33
C VAL A 92 -0.50 11.11 3.84
N HIS A 93 -1.04 11.57 2.73
CA HIS A 93 -0.71 12.88 2.14
C HIS A 93 -1.97 13.56 1.62
N SER A 94 -2.00 14.89 1.70
CA SER A 94 -3.04 15.65 1.01
C SER A 94 -2.86 15.57 -0.50
N GLN A 95 -3.95 15.68 -1.26
CA GLN A 95 -3.93 15.77 -2.71
C GLN A 95 -2.99 16.89 -3.17
N GLU A 96 -3.09 18.07 -2.57
CA GLU A 96 -2.23 19.21 -2.85
C GLU A 96 -0.74 18.88 -2.66
N SER A 97 -0.38 18.18 -1.57
CA SER A 97 0.99 17.78 -1.30
C SER A 97 1.51 16.79 -2.33
N VAL A 98 0.67 15.88 -2.79
CA VAL A 98 1.01 14.90 -3.83
C VAL A 98 1.22 15.61 -5.16
N GLU A 99 0.28 16.45 -5.58
CA GLU A 99 0.34 17.21 -6.83
C GLU A 99 1.58 18.11 -6.88
N THR A 100 1.88 18.82 -5.78
CA THR A 100 3.09 19.61 -5.63
C THR A 100 4.35 18.76 -5.76
N ALA A 101 4.37 17.58 -5.16
CA ALA A 101 5.51 16.67 -5.24
C ALA A 101 5.70 16.12 -6.67
N ILE A 102 4.63 15.77 -7.35
CA ILE A 102 4.63 15.31 -8.75
C ILE A 102 5.14 16.42 -9.67
N ALA A 103 4.60 17.64 -9.55
CA ALA A 103 5.08 18.81 -10.29
C ALA A 103 6.55 19.12 -9.98
N GLY A 104 6.97 18.86 -8.74
CA GLY A 104 8.36 18.92 -8.31
C GLY A 104 9.24 17.76 -8.79
N ASN A 105 8.77 16.89 -9.68
CA ASN A 105 9.50 15.72 -10.19
C ASN A 105 9.91 14.73 -9.09
N ASN A 106 9.04 14.49 -8.11
CA ASN A 106 9.28 13.53 -7.04
C ASN A 106 9.08 12.10 -7.57
N ARG A 107 10.19 11.34 -7.64
CA ARG A 107 10.20 9.98 -8.17
C ARG A 107 9.25 9.03 -7.43
N PHE A 108 9.11 9.17 -6.11
CA PHE A 108 8.23 8.31 -5.33
C PHE A 108 6.78 8.47 -5.79
N PHE A 109 6.19 9.67 -5.70
CA PHE A 109 4.79 9.89 -6.07
C PHE A 109 4.53 9.60 -7.55
N ILE A 110 5.43 10.01 -8.44
CA ILE A 110 5.33 9.68 -9.87
C ILE A 110 5.26 8.16 -10.08
N THR A 111 6.12 7.39 -9.41
CA THR A 111 6.12 5.93 -9.56
C THR A 111 4.85 5.31 -8.96
N VAL A 112 4.45 5.74 -7.77
CA VAL A 112 3.25 5.23 -7.09
C VAL A 112 1.99 5.46 -7.93
N PHE A 113 1.85 6.63 -8.55
CA PHE A 113 0.68 6.95 -9.38
C PHE A 113 0.71 6.27 -10.75
N ASN A 114 1.88 6.01 -11.32
CA ASN A 114 1.99 5.32 -12.61
C ASN A 114 1.86 3.80 -12.50
N THR A 115 2.35 3.19 -11.41
CA THR A 115 2.46 1.72 -11.29
C THR A 115 1.76 1.13 -10.08
N GLY A 116 1.23 1.95 -9.18
CA GLY A 116 0.51 1.48 -7.99
C GLY A 116 -0.83 0.86 -8.34
N ILE A 117 -1.27 -0.08 -7.50
CA ILE A 117 -2.59 -0.71 -7.61
C ILE A 117 -3.57 0.15 -6.82
N GLN A 118 -4.58 0.70 -7.49
CA GLN A 118 -5.67 1.39 -6.82
C GLN A 118 -6.56 0.39 -6.08
N LEU A 119 -6.68 0.58 -4.77
CA LEU A 119 -7.53 -0.24 -3.91
C LEU A 119 -8.87 0.45 -3.63
N TYR A 120 -8.91 1.78 -3.70
CA TYR A 120 -10.11 2.59 -3.45
C TYR A 120 -10.04 3.94 -4.17
N SER A 121 -11.20 4.41 -4.65
CA SER A 121 -11.46 5.79 -5.09
C SER A 121 -12.78 6.27 -4.50
N HIS A 122 -12.82 7.49 -3.99
CA HIS A 122 -14.07 8.08 -3.47
C HIS A 122 -15.15 8.25 -4.55
N ASP A 123 -14.75 8.64 -5.75
CA ASP A 123 -15.62 8.90 -6.90
C ASP A 123 -15.87 7.69 -7.80
N GLY A 124 -15.29 6.53 -7.45
CA GLY A 124 -15.33 5.33 -8.26
C GLY A 124 -14.57 5.42 -9.60
N THR A 125 -13.77 6.47 -9.82
CA THR A 125 -12.93 6.54 -11.01
C THR A 125 -11.77 5.57 -10.88
N LEU A 126 -11.60 4.73 -11.90
CA LEU A 126 -10.35 3.99 -12.08
C LEU A 126 -9.25 5.00 -12.39
N ASN A 127 -8.06 4.80 -11.83
CA ASN A 127 -6.87 5.64 -11.95
C ASN A 127 -6.60 5.99 -13.41
N LEU A 128 -7.21 7.08 -13.86
CA LEU A 128 -6.91 7.77 -15.11
C LEU A 128 -6.05 8.98 -14.79
N PHE A 129 -5.12 8.83 -13.84
CA PHE A 129 -4.10 9.84 -13.66
C PHE A 129 -3.33 9.96 -14.98
N PRO A 130 -3.03 11.20 -15.43
CA PRO A 130 -2.18 11.36 -16.59
C PRO A 130 -0.86 10.65 -16.34
N GLU A 131 -0.30 9.99 -17.36
CA GLU A 131 1.01 9.34 -17.25
C GLU A 131 2.03 10.40 -16.83
N TYR A 132 2.55 10.30 -15.60
CA TYR A 132 3.48 11.28 -15.09
C TYR A 132 4.88 10.95 -15.62
N ILE A 133 5.41 11.82 -16.47
CA ILE A 133 6.74 11.64 -17.05
C ILE A 133 7.81 12.16 -16.10
N LEU A 134 8.72 11.28 -15.68
CA LEU A 134 9.90 11.67 -14.91
C LEU A 134 10.85 12.49 -15.79
N ASP A 135 11.07 13.76 -15.45
CA ASP A 135 12.04 14.59 -16.15
C ASP A 135 13.47 14.24 -15.70
N LYS A 136 14.24 13.65 -16.61
CA LYS A 136 15.63 13.26 -16.35
C LYS A 136 16.57 14.47 -16.19
N LYS A 137 16.28 15.61 -16.81
CA LYS A 137 17.09 16.83 -16.70
C LYS A 137 16.96 17.45 -15.31
N ILE A 138 15.74 17.58 -14.81
CA ILE A 138 15.47 18.08 -13.44
C ILE A 138 16.11 17.16 -12.39
N SER A 139 16.05 15.84 -12.61
CA SER A 139 16.68 14.87 -11.71
C SER A 139 18.21 15.06 -11.62
N LEU A 140 18.87 15.29 -12.76
CA LEU A 140 20.31 15.56 -12.84
C LEU A 140 20.69 16.90 -12.19
N GLU A 141 19.88 17.94 -12.39
CA GLU A 141 20.13 19.25 -11.77
C GLU A 141 20.01 19.22 -10.24
N LYS A 142 19.03 18.50 -9.69
CA LYS A 142 18.92 18.30 -8.24
C LYS A 142 20.13 17.56 -7.67
N ALA A 143 20.59 16.50 -8.33
CA ALA A 143 21.77 15.76 -7.89
C ALA A 143 23.04 16.64 -7.86
N ARG A 144 23.17 17.57 -8.81
CA ARG A 144 24.28 18.52 -8.87
C ARG A 144 24.25 19.60 -7.78
N LYS A 145 23.08 19.96 -7.25
CA LYS A 145 22.96 20.95 -6.17
C LYS A 145 23.34 20.41 -4.78
N HIS A 146 23.49 19.10 -4.64
CA HIS A 146 23.88 18.43 -3.39
C HIS A 146 25.32 17.88 -3.43
N LEU A 147 26.11 18.26 -4.45
CA LEU A 147 27.57 18.08 -4.54
C LEU A 147 28.26 19.39 -4.15
#